data_AF-A0A958B3V4-F1
#
_entry.id   AF-A0A958B3V4-F1
#
_cell.length_a   1.000
_cell.length_b   1.000
_cell.length_c   1.000
_cell.angle_alpha   90.00
_cell.angle_beta   90.00
_cell.angle_gamma   90.00
#
_symmetry.space_group_name_H-M   'P 1'
#
loop_
_entity.id
_entity.type
_entity.pdbx_description
1 polymer ?
#
loop_
_entity_poly.entity_id
_entity_poly.type
_entity_poly.pdbx_seq_one_letter_code
_entity_poly.pdbx_strand_id
1 'polypeptide(L)'
;MLNLVVHATHEAGLKVGGIGAVLDGLLASANYNAAVERTVLVGTFNRYDSMTVERLLSPRNKLAVIHAPVFGVNNAEPALAAVLSAVENDYGVALLYGKRKFGSAEHEVILIDSIHAKEGPVNDFKYFLWQHYGVDSGKFDYDPEYKDFVRSAPASYAALRSLVGPGDGGPGKQDNDRFILAHEWMGLPLAFAAQLADPWDWRTIFYAHETATARNVVEFDGGHDTRFYNAMWTAPYYNATMDSVFGSRDNFYKHALLKQTLRCDNIFAVGDLVVEELRFLGGMFRGANIDLVYNGVPSFPLSLDEKLVSKARLQDYTENLLGYRPDYVFTHVTRLVLSKAMWRDIRVAEHLDWLLAEQGKTAVLYMLTT
;
A
#
# COMPACT_ATOMS: atom_id res chain seq x y z
N MET A 1 -21.49 6.15 -12.46
CA MET A 1 -20.84 6.92 -11.38
C MET A 1 -20.91 6.03 -10.17
N LEU A 2 -19.80 5.83 -9.46
CA LEU A 2 -19.73 5.00 -8.26
C LEU A 2 -20.09 5.87 -7.05
N ASN A 3 -20.90 5.35 -6.13
CA ASN A 3 -21.36 6.11 -4.96
C ASN A 3 -20.23 6.25 -3.93
N LEU A 4 -19.50 5.17 -3.65
CA LEU A 4 -18.48 5.14 -2.61
C LEU A 4 -17.30 4.24 -2.98
N VAL A 5 -16.09 4.78 -2.88
CA VAL A 5 -14.85 4.00 -2.92
C VAL A 5 -14.07 4.21 -1.63
N VAL A 6 -13.71 3.12 -0.97
CA VAL A 6 -12.91 3.11 0.25
C VAL A 6 -11.52 2.60 -0.08
N HIS A 7 -10.49 3.38 0.24
CA HIS A 7 -9.09 2.96 0.10
C HIS A 7 -8.54 2.54 1.46
N ALA A 8 -8.40 1.24 1.69
CA ALA A 8 -7.82 0.69 2.92
C ALA A 8 -6.30 0.56 2.76
N THR A 9 -5.52 1.33 3.51
CA THR A 9 -4.06 1.37 3.38
C THR A 9 -3.37 1.92 4.64
N HIS A 10 -2.12 1.49 4.87
CA HIS A 10 -1.25 2.10 5.87
C HIS A 10 -0.86 3.55 5.55
N GLU A 11 -1.00 3.99 4.29
CA GLU A 11 -0.67 5.35 3.86
C GLU A 11 -1.88 6.29 3.78
N ALA A 12 -3.02 5.91 4.39
CA ALA A 12 -4.26 6.72 4.37
C ALA A 12 -4.02 8.13 4.94
N GLY A 13 -3.41 8.18 6.14
CA GLY A 13 -3.18 9.41 6.87
C GLY A 13 -1.91 10.15 6.45
N LEU A 14 -0.86 9.41 6.10
CA LEU A 14 0.46 9.96 5.82
C LEU A 14 1.11 9.20 4.67
N LYS A 15 1.69 9.94 3.72
CA LYS A 15 2.54 9.37 2.68
C LYS A 15 3.90 8.96 3.25
N VAL A 16 4.21 7.67 3.14
CA VAL A 16 5.47 7.06 3.60
C VAL A 16 6.24 6.44 2.43
N GLY A 17 5.55 5.96 1.40
CA GLY A 17 6.14 5.18 0.33
C GLY A 17 5.41 5.32 -1.01
N GLY A 18 5.44 4.22 -1.77
CA GLY A 18 4.91 4.17 -3.13
C GLY A 18 3.39 4.27 -3.18
N ILE A 19 2.68 3.65 -2.24
CA ILE A 19 1.21 3.62 -2.25
C ILE A 19 0.66 5.03 -2.04
N GLY A 20 1.25 5.81 -1.14
CA GLY A 20 0.86 7.20 -0.94
C GLY A 20 1.10 8.07 -2.18
N ALA A 21 2.14 7.78 -2.98
CA ALA A 21 2.34 8.46 -4.26
C ALA A 21 1.28 8.08 -5.30
N VAL A 22 0.84 6.82 -5.32
CA VAL A 22 -0.26 6.36 -6.17
C VAL A 22 -1.57 7.05 -5.76
N LEU A 23 -1.87 7.10 -4.47
CA LEU A 23 -3.06 7.77 -3.94
C LEU A 23 -3.03 9.27 -4.25
N ASP A 24 -1.87 9.93 -4.10
CA ASP A 24 -1.72 11.34 -4.49
C ASP A 24 -2.07 11.57 -5.98
N GLY A 25 -1.67 10.65 -6.86
CA GLY A 25 -1.98 10.72 -8.29
C GLY A 25 -3.43 10.42 -8.62
N LEU A 26 -3.94 9.31 -8.11
CA LEU A 26 -5.30 8.84 -8.36
C LEU A 26 -6.34 9.83 -7.81
N LEU A 27 -6.20 10.23 -6.55
CA LEU A 27 -7.20 11.04 -5.87
C LEU A 27 -7.18 12.52 -6.27
N ALA A 28 -6.08 12.98 -6.87
CA ALA A 28 -6.01 14.30 -7.50
C ALA A 28 -6.55 14.30 -8.95
N SER A 29 -6.83 13.14 -9.55
CA SER A 29 -7.25 13.03 -10.95
C SER A 29 -8.68 13.53 -11.15
N ALA A 30 -8.89 14.43 -12.12
CA ALA A 30 -10.21 14.90 -12.48
C ALA A 30 -11.13 13.76 -12.95
N ASN A 31 -10.58 12.77 -13.66
CA ASN A 31 -11.36 11.63 -14.16
C ASN A 31 -11.86 10.75 -13.01
N TYR A 32 -11.03 10.52 -11.99
CA TYR A 32 -11.43 9.77 -10.80
C TYR A 32 -12.54 10.53 -10.05
N ASN A 33 -12.32 11.81 -9.77
CA ASN A 33 -13.26 12.65 -9.03
C ASN A 33 -14.58 12.91 -9.78
N ALA A 34 -14.61 12.75 -11.11
CA ALA A 34 -15.86 12.78 -11.89
C ALA A 34 -16.59 11.43 -11.91
N ALA A 35 -15.88 10.33 -11.66
CA ALA A 35 -16.43 8.97 -11.71
C ALA A 35 -16.89 8.47 -10.33
N VAL A 36 -16.32 8.98 -9.25
CA VAL A 36 -16.57 8.56 -7.86
C VAL A 36 -17.14 9.73 -7.06
N GLU A 37 -18.33 9.55 -6.49
CA GLU A 37 -19.02 10.59 -5.73
C GLU A 37 -18.37 10.84 -4.36
N ARG A 38 -18.05 9.77 -3.62
CA ARG A 38 -17.47 9.85 -2.28
C ARG A 38 -16.27 8.92 -2.15
N THR A 39 -15.20 9.41 -1.53
CA THR A 39 -14.01 8.60 -1.22
C THR A 39 -13.63 8.72 0.25
N VAL A 40 -13.37 7.57 0.88
CA VAL A 40 -12.87 7.48 2.26
C VAL A 40 -11.56 6.69 2.27
N LEU A 41 -10.50 7.26 2.83
CA LEU A 41 -9.28 6.54 3.13
C LEU A 41 -9.35 5.99 4.56
N VAL A 42 -9.00 4.72 4.74
CA VAL A 42 -9.02 4.06 6.06
C VAL A 42 -7.64 3.46 6.32
N GLY A 43 -7.07 3.74 7.48
CA GLY A 43 -5.77 3.23 7.87
C GLY A 43 -5.53 3.24 9.37
N THR A 44 -4.29 3.05 9.77
CA THR A 44 -3.87 3.08 11.18
C THR A 44 -2.95 4.28 11.44
N PHE A 45 -2.81 4.62 12.72
CA PHE A 45 -1.77 5.52 13.19
C PHE A 45 -1.34 5.12 14.59
N ASN A 46 -0.11 5.46 14.97
CA ASN A 46 0.41 5.24 16.31
C ASN A 46 0.59 6.58 17.02
N ARG A 47 -0.22 6.88 18.04
CA ARG A 47 -0.14 8.15 18.76
C ARG A 47 1.14 8.32 19.60
N TYR A 48 1.85 7.23 19.87
CA TYR A 48 3.11 7.23 20.61
C TYR A 48 4.34 7.39 19.72
N ASP A 49 4.17 7.29 18.40
CA ASP A 49 5.21 7.69 17.46
C ASP A 49 5.10 9.20 17.21
N SER A 50 5.87 9.97 17.99
CA SER A 50 5.87 11.44 17.91
C SER A 50 6.20 11.96 16.51
N MET A 51 7.07 11.28 15.76
CA MET A 51 7.46 11.68 14.42
C MET A 51 6.31 11.48 13.43
N THR A 52 5.63 10.33 13.52
CA THR A 52 4.44 10.07 12.70
C THR A 52 3.31 11.05 13.04
N VAL A 53 3.06 11.33 14.32
CA VAL A 53 2.04 12.30 14.75
C VAL A 53 2.38 13.73 14.28
N GLU A 54 3.62 14.17 14.44
CA GLU A 54 4.06 15.50 13.97
C GLU A 54 3.83 15.64 12.46
N ARG A 55 4.23 14.62 11.68
CA ARG A 55 4.02 14.61 10.22
C ARG A 55 2.55 14.55 9.84
N LEU A 56 1.75 13.76 10.56
CA LEU A 56 0.31 13.60 10.33
C LEU A 56 -0.44 14.92 10.53
N LEU A 57 -0.13 15.63 11.61
CA LEU A 57 -0.76 16.91 12.00
C LEU A 57 -0.09 18.13 11.35
N SER A 58 1.02 17.93 10.62
CA SER A 58 1.70 19.01 9.92
C SER A 58 0.79 19.66 8.87
N PRO A 59 0.78 20.99 8.74
CA PRO A 59 0.10 21.67 7.63
C PRO A 59 0.52 21.16 6.24
N ARG A 60 1.74 20.62 6.12
CA ARG A 60 2.24 20.02 4.88
C ARG A 60 1.49 18.76 4.46
N ASN A 61 0.90 18.02 5.41
CA ASN A 61 0.11 16.83 5.14
C ASN A 61 -1.29 17.16 4.60
N LYS A 62 -1.73 18.42 4.74
CA LYS A 62 -3.03 18.93 4.26
C LYS A 62 -4.23 18.13 4.78
N LEU A 63 -4.11 17.58 5.99
CA LEU A 63 -5.17 16.89 6.71
C LEU A 63 -5.84 17.88 7.66
N ALA A 64 -7.10 18.22 7.38
CA ALA A 64 -7.95 18.95 8.30
C ALA A 64 -8.61 17.95 9.26
N VAL A 65 -8.14 17.90 10.50
CA VAL A 65 -8.70 17.02 11.54
C VAL A 65 -10.03 17.58 12.02
N ILE A 66 -11.07 16.75 11.99
CA ILE A 66 -12.43 17.11 12.39
C ILE A 66 -12.76 16.50 13.75
N HIS A 67 -12.41 15.24 13.99
CA HIS A 67 -12.65 14.55 15.25
C HIS A 67 -11.41 13.73 15.61
N ALA A 68 -10.74 14.09 16.71
CA ALA A 68 -9.66 13.34 17.32
C ALA A 68 -9.56 13.74 18.81
N PRO A 69 -10.45 13.22 19.68
CA PRO A 69 -10.49 13.59 21.09
C PRO A 69 -9.17 13.38 21.82
N VAL A 70 -8.39 12.38 21.41
CA VAL A 70 -7.03 12.11 21.92
C VAL A 70 -6.06 13.29 21.73
N PHE A 71 -6.30 14.16 20.74
CA PHE A 71 -5.54 15.38 20.49
C PHE A 71 -6.31 16.65 20.88
N GLY A 72 -7.44 16.52 21.59
CA GLY A 72 -8.28 17.64 22.01
C GLY A 72 -9.09 18.28 20.88
N VAL A 73 -9.27 17.60 19.75
CA VAL A 73 -10.01 18.14 18.58
C VAL A 73 -11.38 17.46 18.49
N ASN A 74 -12.46 18.24 18.49
CA ASN A 74 -13.81 17.74 18.20
C ASN A 74 -14.68 18.84 17.57
N ASN A 75 -14.49 19.04 16.26
CA ASN A 75 -15.22 19.98 15.42
C ASN A 75 -16.29 19.28 14.56
N ALA A 76 -16.53 17.98 14.79
CA ALA A 76 -17.60 17.23 14.11
C ALA A 76 -18.99 17.71 14.56
N GLU A 77 -19.97 17.57 13.67
CA GLU A 77 -21.38 17.70 14.04
C GLU A 77 -21.71 16.79 15.25
N PRO A 78 -22.53 17.23 16.23
CA PRO A 78 -22.72 16.51 17.48
C PRO A 78 -23.16 15.05 17.31
N ALA A 79 -24.01 14.77 16.32
CA ALA A 79 -24.44 13.41 16.02
C ALA A 79 -23.29 12.53 15.51
N LEU A 80 -22.45 13.07 14.62
CA LEU A 80 -21.27 12.36 14.11
C LEU A 80 -20.23 12.16 15.21
N ALA A 81 -19.98 13.20 16.03
CA ALA A 81 -19.08 13.10 17.17
C ALA A 81 -19.53 12.00 18.15
N ALA A 82 -20.83 11.92 18.44
CA ALA A 82 -21.38 10.92 19.35
C ALA A 82 -21.18 9.48 18.83
N VAL A 83 -21.43 9.23 17.54
CA VAL A 83 -21.24 7.88 16.98
C VAL A 83 -19.76 7.49 16.89
N LEU A 84 -18.87 8.43 16.57
CA LEU A 84 -17.43 8.16 16.54
C LEU A 84 -16.85 7.92 17.95
N SER A 85 -17.26 8.71 18.94
CA SER A 85 -16.92 8.46 20.34
C SER A 85 -17.49 7.14 20.86
N ALA A 86 -18.67 6.71 20.39
CA ALA A 86 -19.19 5.38 20.73
C ALA A 86 -18.26 4.28 20.20
N VAL A 87 -17.74 4.39 18.97
CA VAL A 87 -16.74 3.45 18.42
C VAL A 87 -15.46 3.44 19.26
N GLU A 88 -14.91 4.61 19.63
CA GLU A 88 -13.73 4.67 20.52
C GLU A 88 -13.98 3.93 21.84
N ASN A 89 -15.13 4.17 22.46
CA ASN A 89 -15.50 3.57 23.74
C ASN A 89 -15.75 2.06 23.62
N ASP A 90 -16.47 1.61 22.60
CA ASP A 90 -16.87 0.22 22.42
C ASP A 90 -15.67 -0.66 22.13
N TYR A 91 -14.72 -0.17 21.33
CA TYR A 91 -13.53 -0.91 20.90
C TYR A 91 -12.27 -0.58 21.70
N GLY A 92 -12.27 0.45 22.55
CA GLY A 92 -11.09 0.87 23.32
C GLY A 92 -9.96 1.43 22.44
N VAL A 93 -10.30 2.08 21.34
CA VAL A 93 -9.33 2.65 20.40
C VAL A 93 -9.30 4.17 20.49
N ALA A 94 -8.27 4.81 19.92
CA ALA A 94 -8.35 6.22 19.57
C ALA A 94 -8.65 6.36 18.08
N LEU A 95 -9.54 7.29 17.75
CA LEU A 95 -10.00 7.53 16.39
C LEU A 95 -9.63 8.94 15.93
N LEU A 96 -9.13 9.04 14.70
CA LEU A 96 -8.99 10.30 13.99
C LEU A 96 -9.86 10.27 12.74
N TYR A 97 -10.76 11.24 12.62
CA TYR A 97 -11.53 11.51 11.41
C TYR A 97 -11.24 12.93 10.92
N GLY A 98 -11.06 13.08 9.61
CA GLY A 98 -10.79 14.35 8.97
C GLY A 98 -10.94 14.31 7.46
N LYS A 99 -10.52 15.39 6.80
CA LYS A 99 -10.46 15.50 5.34
C LYS A 99 -9.04 15.84 4.90
N ARG A 100 -8.53 15.12 3.91
CA ARG A 100 -7.19 15.34 3.36
C ARG A 100 -7.28 15.81 1.91
N LYS A 101 -6.49 16.83 1.57
CA LYS A 101 -6.47 17.42 0.24
C LYS A 101 -5.48 16.74 -0.70
N PHE A 102 -5.97 16.32 -1.87
CA PHE A 102 -5.21 15.71 -2.97
C PHE A 102 -5.39 16.57 -4.24
N GLY A 103 -4.38 17.36 -4.59
CA GLY A 103 -4.53 18.36 -5.66
C GLY A 103 -5.62 19.39 -5.31
N SER A 104 -6.66 19.46 -6.13
CA SER A 104 -7.85 20.31 -5.90
C SER A 104 -8.99 19.61 -5.16
N ALA A 105 -8.94 18.28 -5.00
CA ALA A 105 -9.99 17.50 -4.36
C ALA A 105 -9.70 17.26 -2.86
N GLU A 106 -10.75 17.03 -2.08
CA GLU A 106 -10.66 16.68 -0.65
C GLU A 106 -11.43 15.38 -0.40
N HIS A 107 -10.78 14.45 0.31
CA HIS A 107 -11.33 13.13 0.59
C HIS A 107 -11.30 12.85 2.10
N GLU A 108 -12.24 12.05 2.57
CA GLU A 108 -12.37 11.72 3.99
C GLU A 108 -11.28 10.74 4.43
N VAL A 109 -10.84 10.84 5.67
CA VAL A 109 -9.81 9.96 6.25
C VAL A 109 -10.28 9.49 7.62
N ILE A 110 -10.23 8.17 7.85
CA ILE A 110 -10.39 7.52 9.16
C ILE A 110 -9.07 6.84 9.51
N LEU A 111 -8.52 7.15 10.68
CA LEU A 111 -7.34 6.47 11.23
C LEU A 111 -7.66 5.93 12.61
N ILE A 112 -7.24 4.69 12.85
CA ILE A 112 -7.42 4.01 14.14
C ILE A 112 -6.06 3.76 14.78
N ASP A 113 -5.92 4.14 16.05
CA ASP A 113 -4.86 3.66 16.92
C ASP A 113 -5.38 2.50 17.76
N SER A 114 -4.85 1.31 17.46
CA SER A 114 -5.31 0.04 18.02
C SER A 114 -4.51 -0.44 19.24
N ILE A 115 -3.55 0.36 19.73
CA ILE A 115 -2.61 -0.06 20.78
C ILE A 115 -3.33 -0.50 22.07
N HIS A 116 -4.46 0.15 22.39
CA HIS A 116 -5.27 -0.13 23.57
C HIS A 116 -6.59 -0.84 23.25
N ALA A 117 -6.74 -1.35 22.03
CA ALA A 117 -7.96 -2.02 21.59
C ALA A 117 -8.38 -3.11 22.58
N LYS A 118 -9.67 -3.18 22.89
CA LYS A 118 -10.23 -4.21 23.77
C LYS A 118 -10.04 -5.58 23.14
N GLU A 119 -9.54 -6.51 23.94
CA GLU A 119 -9.25 -7.87 23.47
C GLU A 119 -10.50 -8.64 23.02
N GLY A 120 -11.70 -8.34 23.57
CA GLY A 120 -12.95 -9.01 23.18
C GLY A 120 -13.27 -8.91 21.68
N PRO A 121 -13.57 -7.70 21.15
CA PRO A 121 -13.83 -7.51 19.73
C PRO A 121 -12.69 -7.98 18.82
N VAL A 122 -11.44 -7.83 19.27
CA VAL A 122 -10.25 -8.31 18.52
C VAL A 122 -10.25 -9.84 18.43
N ASN A 123 -10.48 -10.54 19.54
CA ASN A 123 -10.47 -12.00 19.57
C ASN A 123 -11.64 -12.60 18.80
N ASP A 124 -12.82 -11.98 18.85
CA ASP A 124 -13.97 -12.36 18.03
C ASP A 124 -13.62 -12.25 16.54
N PHE A 125 -13.01 -11.12 16.13
CA PHE A 125 -12.57 -10.95 14.75
C PHE A 125 -11.53 -11.99 14.33
N LYS A 126 -10.51 -12.25 15.16
CA LYS A 126 -9.51 -13.30 14.91
C LYS A 126 -10.15 -14.69 14.78
N TYR A 127 -11.13 -15.00 15.62
CA TYR A 127 -11.89 -16.24 15.52
C TYR A 127 -12.60 -16.35 14.17
N PHE A 128 -13.25 -15.28 13.70
CA PHE A 128 -13.90 -15.28 12.38
C PHE A 128 -12.90 -15.31 11.22
N LEU A 129 -11.72 -14.68 11.37
CA LEU A 129 -10.63 -14.81 10.40
C LEU A 129 -10.19 -16.27 10.24
N TRP A 130 -10.02 -16.99 11.35
CA TRP A 130 -9.72 -18.41 11.32
C TRP A 130 -10.88 -19.22 10.72
N GLN A 131 -12.12 -18.99 11.18
CA GLN A 131 -13.29 -19.77 10.78
C GLN A 131 -13.63 -19.63 9.28
N HIS A 132 -13.56 -18.41 8.73
CA HIS A 132 -14.01 -18.13 7.36
C HIS A 132 -12.86 -18.09 6.34
N TYR A 133 -11.65 -17.75 6.78
CA TYR A 133 -10.49 -17.53 5.91
C TYR A 133 -9.31 -18.46 6.23
N GLY A 134 -9.38 -19.26 7.31
CA GLY A 134 -8.28 -20.13 7.72
C GLY A 134 -7.02 -19.38 8.21
N VAL A 135 -7.14 -18.09 8.52
CA VAL A 135 -6.02 -17.28 9.03
C VAL A 135 -5.89 -17.48 10.53
N ASP A 136 -4.90 -18.25 10.93
CA ASP A 136 -4.58 -18.49 12.34
C ASP A 136 -3.71 -17.35 12.91
N SER A 137 -4.36 -16.34 13.49
CA SER A 137 -3.69 -15.20 14.11
C SER A 137 -2.72 -15.59 15.23
N GLY A 138 -2.91 -16.74 15.88
CA GLY A 138 -2.01 -17.20 16.95
C GLY A 138 -0.59 -17.43 16.47
N LYS A 139 -0.40 -17.74 15.17
CA LYS A 139 0.93 -17.89 14.55
C LYS A 139 1.65 -16.57 14.34
N PHE A 140 0.93 -15.46 14.28
CA PHE A 140 1.44 -14.18 13.78
C PHE A 140 1.37 -13.06 14.80
N ASP A 141 0.70 -13.29 15.94
CA ASP A 141 0.53 -12.30 17.01
C ASP A 141 1.85 -11.84 17.64
N TYR A 142 3.00 -12.43 17.35
CA TYR A 142 4.27 -11.87 17.79
C TYR A 142 4.68 -10.63 16.96
N ASP A 143 4.15 -10.48 15.75
CA ASP A 143 4.54 -9.44 14.79
C ASP A 143 3.70 -8.16 15.00
N PRO A 144 4.34 -6.99 15.23
CA PRO A 144 3.63 -5.74 15.50
C PRO A 144 2.87 -5.20 14.28
N GLU A 145 3.38 -5.41 13.06
CA GLU A 145 2.69 -4.97 11.84
C GLU A 145 1.40 -5.78 11.66
N TYR A 146 1.47 -7.10 11.78
CA TYR A 146 0.27 -7.95 11.72
C TYR A 146 -0.77 -7.54 12.78
N LYS A 147 -0.30 -7.36 14.02
CA LYS A 147 -1.16 -6.96 15.14
C LYS A 147 -1.89 -5.66 14.89
N ASP A 148 -1.22 -4.63 14.38
CA ASP A 148 -1.82 -3.31 14.21
C ASP A 148 -3.02 -3.33 13.23
N PHE A 149 -2.84 -3.94 12.05
CA PHE A 149 -3.91 -3.99 11.04
C PHE A 149 -5.05 -4.93 11.44
N VAL A 150 -4.76 -6.05 12.10
CA VAL A 150 -5.83 -6.97 12.56
C VAL A 150 -6.61 -6.39 13.74
N ARG A 151 -5.93 -5.73 14.69
CA ARG A 151 -6.57 -5.11 15.86
C ARG A 151 -7.39 -3.89 15.50
N SER A 152 -6.95 -3.11 14.52
CA SER A 152 -7.67 -1.91 14.07
C SER A 152 -8.91 -2.23 13.24
N ALA A 153 -8.97 -3.37 12.55
CA ALA A 153 -10.00 -3.66 11.55
C ALA A 153 -11.45 -3.59 12.07
N PRO A 154 -11.82 -4.16 13.25
CA PRO A 154 -13.19 -4.10 13.75
C PRO A 154 -13.65 -2.66 14.01
N ALA A 155 -12.81 -1.87 14.67
CA ALA A 155 -13.10 -0.46 14.97
C ALA A 155 -13.09 0.40 13.69
N SER A 156 -12.17 0.12 12.77
CA SER A 156 -12.09 0.80 11.47
C SER A 156 -13.37 0.60 10.66
N TYR A 157 -13.88 -0.63 10.63
CA TYR A 157 -15.13 -0.92 9.94
C TYR A 157 -16.35 -0.30 10.65
N ALA A 158 -16.42 -0.36 11.98
CA ALA A 158 -17.48 0.27 12.75
C ALA A 158 -17.53 1.80 12.55
N ALA A 159 -16.36 2.45 12.52
CA ALA A 159 -16.23 3.87 12.21
C ALA A 159 -16.69 4.17 10.78
N LEU A 160 -16.21 3.41 9.80
CA LEU A 160 -16.62 3.54 8.40
C LEU A 160 -18.13 3.41 8.26
N ARG A 161 -18.72 2.34 8.78
CA ARG A 161 -20.16 2.07 8.74
C ARG A 161 -20.96 3.21 9.38
N SER A 162 -20.48 3.77 10.49
CA SER A 162 -21.11 4.93 11.15
C SER A 162 -21.06 6.20 10.30
N LEU A 163 -19.99 6.38 9.52
CA LEU A 163 -19.77 7.55 8.67
C LEU A 163 -20.56 7.50 7.35
N VAL A 164 -20.71 6.32 6.75
CA VAL A 164 -21.28 6.16 5.41
C VAL A 164 -22.66 5.49 5.39
N GLY A 165 -23.12 4.94 6.51
CA GLY A 165 -24.39 4.21 6.60
C GLY A 165 -24.37 2.84 5.91
N PRO A 166 -25.47 2.07 6.02
CA PRO A 166 -25.61 0.78 5.34
C PRO A 166 -25.66 0.96 3.81
N GLY A 167 -25.28 -0.08 3.07
CA GLY A 167 -25.44 -0.15 1.62
C GLY A 167 -26.85 -0.50 1.19
N ASP A 168 -27.08 -0.55 -0.12
CA ASP A 168 -28.34 -1.02 -0.73
C ASP A 168 -28.34 -2.54 -0.98
N GLY A 169 -27.37 -3.22 -0.38
CA GLY A 169 -27.18 -4.66 -0.41
C GLY A 169 -28.22 -5.41 0.42
N GLY A 170 -28.37 -6.70 0.13
CA GLY A 170 -29.19 -7.61 0.93
C GLY A 170 -28.97 -9.06 0.51
N PRO A 171 -29.56 -10.04 1.23
CA PRO A 171 -29.41 -11.45 0.90
C PRO A 171 -29.68 -11.75 -0.59
N GLY A 172 -28.64 -12.17 -1.32
CA GLY A 172 -28.72 -12.46 -2.75
C GLY A 172 -28.63 -11.25 -3.70
N LYS A 173 -28.41 -10.04 -3.18
CA LYS A 173 -28.25 -8.79 -3.94
C LYS A 173 -27.05 -8.01 -3.43
N GLN A 174 -25.97 -8.01 -4.21
CA GLN A 174 -24.81 -7.17 -3.91
C GLN A 174 -25.09 -5.69 -4.26
N ASP A 175 -24.65 -4.79 -3.39
CA ASP A 175 -24.44 -3.38 -3.75
C ASP A 175 -23.25 -3.29 -4.72
N ASN A 176 -23.49 -2.77 -5.92
CA ASN A 176 -22.48 -2.67 -6.98
C ASN A 176 -21.88 -1.27 -7.11
N ASP A 177 -22.24 -0.34 -6.22
CA ASP A 177 -21.77 1.05 -6.26
C ASP A 177 -20.88 1.41 -5.06
N ARG A 178 -20.62 0.45 -4.17
CA ARG A 178 -19.76 0.60 -2.99
C ARG A 178 -18.58 -0.37 -3.02
N PHE A 179 -17.37 0.17 -3.01
CA PHE A 179 -16.14 -0.61 -3.13
C PHE A 179 -15.20 -0.40 -1.94
N ILE A 180 -14.55 -1.47 -1.49
CA ILE A 180 -13.35 -1.42 -0.64
C ILE A 180 -12.18 -1.93 -1.46
N LEU A 181 -11.21 -1.04 -1.71
CA LEU A 181 -9.92 -1.35 -2.30
C LEU A 181 -8.92 -1.60 -1.17
N ALA A 182 -8.59 -2.86 -0.95
CA ALA A 182 -7.57 -3.28 0.01
C ALA A 182 -6.18 -3.15 -0.61
N HIS A 183 -5.50 -2.03 -0.33
CA HIS A 183 -4.14 -1.82 -0.81
C HIS A 183 -3.17 -2.67 -0.01
N GLU A 184 -2.55 -3.62 -0.71
CA GLU A 184 -1.69 -4.64 -0.12
C GLU A 184 -2.35 -5.43 1.02
N TRP A 185 -1.58 -6.34 1.60
CA TRP A 185 -2.01 -7.17 2.73
C TRP A 185 -2.55 -6.34 3.92
N MET A 186 -2.14 -5.08 4.04
CA MET A 186 -2.55 -4.15 5.12
C MET A 186 -4.01 -3.72 4.99
N GLY A 187 -4.55 -3.64 3.77
CA GLY A 187 -5.95 -3.28 3.55
C GLY A 187 -6.93 -4.45 3.74
N LEU A 188 -6.44 -5.70 3.69
CA LEU A 188 -7.28 -6.90 3.74
C LEU A 188 -8.09 -7.05 5.03
N PRO A 189 -7.54 -6.78 6.23
CA PRO A 189 -8.32 -6.88 7.46
C PRO A 189 -9.61 -6.03 7.44
N LEU A 190 -9.58 -4.82 6.88
CA LEU A 190 -10.80 -4.00 6.73
C LEU A 190 -11.80 -4.64 5.75
N ALA A 191 -11.32 -5.13 4.61
CA ALA A 191 -12.17 -5.80 3.63
C ALA A 191 -12.84 -7.05 4.24
N PHE A 192 -12.10 -7.86 5.00
CA PHE A 192 -12.65 -9.03 5.69
C PHE A 192 -13.63 -8.66 6.79
N ALA A 193 -13.38 -7.60 7.55
CA ALA A 193 -14.33 -7.08 8.53
C ALA A 193 -15.66 -6.68 7.86
N ALA A 194 -15.59 -6.01 6.70
CA ALA A 194 -16.77 -5.66 5.93
C ALA A 194 -17.52 -6.88 5.37
N GLN A 195 -16.79 -7.84 4.80
CA GLN A 195 -17.37 -9.09 4.29
C GLN A 195 -18.07 -9.91 5.39
N LEU A 196 -17.53 -9.92 6.60
CA LEU A 196 -18.11 -10.64 7.73
C LEU A 196 -19.36 -9.93 8.29
N ALA A 197 -19.31 -8.60 8.40
CA ALA A 197 -20.37 -7.83 9.05
C ALA A 197 -21.54 -7.53 8.11
N ASP A 198 -21.26 -7.10 6.88
CA ASP A 198 -22.26 -6.70 5.89
C ASP A 198 -21.86 -7.24 4.49
N PRO A 199 -21.93 -8.57 4.27
CA PRO A 199 -21.40 -9.24 3.07
C PRO A 199 -21.97 -8.75 1.74
N TRP A 200 -23.15 -8.14 1.78
CA TRP A 200 -23.88 -7.70 0.59
C TRP A 200 -23.69 -6.21 0.27
N ASP A 201 -23.09 -5.44 1.19
CA ASP A 201 -22.99 -3.97 1.08
C ASP A 201 -21.74 -3.51 0.33
N TRP A 202 -20.81 -4.42 0.03
CA TRP A 202 -19.48 -4.06 -0.46
C TRP A 202 -19.00 -4.99 -1.56
N ARG A 203 -18.53 -4.41 -2.66
CA ARG A 203 -17.55 -5.07 -3.52
C ARG A 203 -16.16 -4.87 -2.92
N THR A 204 -15.37 -5.91 -2.89
CA THR A 204 -14.03 -5.92 -2.31
C THR A 204 -13.00 -6.26 -3.37
N ILE A 205 -11.93 -5.47 -3.44
CA ILE A 205 -10.87 -5.64 -4.42
C ILE A 205 -9.54 -5.63 -3.69
N PHE A 206 -8.73 -6.68 -3.90
CA PHE A 206 -7.35 -6.67 -3.45
C PHE A 206 -6.49 -5.92 -4.47
N TYR A 207 -5.79 -4.88 -4.03
CA TYR A 207 -4.94 -4.04 -4.88
C TYR A 207 -3.47 -4.35 -4.59
N ALA A 208 -2.88 -5.23 -5.39
CA ALA A 208 -1.50 -5.70 -5.30
C ALA A 208 -0.52 -4.70 -5.93
N HIS A 209 0.32 -4.08 -5.09
CA HIS A 209 1.43 -3.21 -5.50
C HIS A 209 2.73 -4.01 -5.69
N GLU A 210 2.83 -5.13 -4.99
CA GLU A 210 3.86 -6.16 -5.07
C GLU A 210 3.26 -7.51 -4.66
N THR A 211 3.95 -8.61 -4.97
CA THR A 211 3.63 -9.90 -4.35
C THR A 211 4.53 -10.08 -3.14
N ALA A 212 4.02 -9.82 -1.92
CA ALA A 212 4.83 -9.87 -0.69
C ALA A 212 5.60 -11.18 -0.52
N THR A 213 5.02 -12.31 -0.96
CA THR A 213 5.71 -13.61 -0.98
C THR A 213 6.87 -13.66 -1.97
N ALA A 214 6.67 -13.19 -3.20
CA ALA A 214 7.74 -13.11 -4.21
C ALA A 214 8.89 -12.23 -3.71
N ARG A 215 8.57 -11.06 -3.15
CA ARG A 215 9.56 -10.16 -2.57
C ARG A 215 10.37 -10.83 -1.46
N ASN A 216 9.74 -11.58 -0.57
CA ASN A 216 10.44 -12.31 0.49
C ASN A 216 11.46 -13.30 -0.11
N VAL A 217 11.08 -14.05 -1.14
CA VAL A 217 12.01 -14.97 -1.83
C VAL A 217 13.14 -14.19 -2.52
N VAL A 218 12.81 -13.14 -3.28
CA VAL A 218 13.81 -12.33 -4.00
C VAL A 218 14.82 -11.69 -3.05
N GLU A 219 14.38 -11.19 -1.90
CA GLU A 219 15.26 -10.50 -0.95
C GLU A 219 16.10 -11.47 -0.10
N PHE A 220 15.54 -12.63 0.30
CA PHE A 220 16.16 -13.48 1.33
C PHE A 220 16.64 -14.84 0.84
N ASP A 221 16.17 -15.36 -0.30
CA ASP A 221 16.68 -16.62 -0.84
C ASP A 221 17.92 -16.40 -1.74
N GLY A 222 18.83 -17.36 -1.74
CA GLY A 222 20.03 -17.33 -2.57
C GLY A 222 19.69 -17.29 -4.07
N GLY A 223 20.41 -16.43 -4.81
CA GLY A 223 20.19 -16.19 -6.23
C GLY A 223 19.15 -15.11 -6.55
N HIS A 224 18.42 -14.63 -5.54
CA HIS A 224 17.55 -13.45 -5.59
C HIS A 224 16.56 -13.46 -6.78
N ASP A 225 16.37 -12.30 -7.41
CA ASP A 225 15.52 -12.10 -8.57
C ASP A 225 15.93 -12.98 -9.76
N THR A 226 17.23 -13.15 -9.99
CA THR A 226 17.74 -13.99 -11.08
C THR A 226 17.24 -15.43 -10.94
N ARG A 227 17.30 -16.02 -9.76
CA ARG A 227 16.77 -17.37 -9.54
C ARG A 227 15.24 -17.37 -9.58
N PHE A 228 14.62 -16.41 -8.92
CA PHE A 228 13.16 -16.35 -8.77
C PHE A 228 12.45 -16.27 -10.12
N TYR A 229 12.78 -15.30 -10.96
CA TYR A 229 12.08 -15.10 -12.24
C TYR A 229 12.36 -16.22 -13.25
N ASN A 230 13.58 -16.76 -13.28
CA ASN A 230 13.87 -17.95 -14.10
C ASN A 230 13.03 -19.16 -13.65
N ALA A 231 12.90 -19.39 -12.35
CA ALA A 231 12.06 -20.46 -11.82
C ALA A 231 10.57 -20.22 -12.13
N MET A 232 10.08 -19.00 -11.96
CA MET A 232 8.71 -18.60 -12.27
C MET A 232 8.36 -18.87 -13.75
N TRP A 233 9.21 -18.43 -14.68
CA TRP A 233 8.97 -18.64 -16.11
C TRP A 233 9.13 -20.10 -16.55
N THR A 234 9.91 -20.89 -15.80
CA THR A 234 10.12 -22.31 -16.08
C THR A 234 9.03 -23.20 -15.46
N ALA A 235 8.39 -22.75 -14.39
CA ALA A 235 7.43 -23.54 -13.62
C ALA A 235 6.25 -24.11 -14.42
N PRO A 236 5.66 -23.40 -15.42
CA PRO A 236 4.58 -23.95 -16.23
C PRO A 236 4.95 -25.26 -16.95
N TYR A 237 6.19 -25.40 -17.42
CA TYR A 237 6.66 -26.61 -18.11
C TYR A 237 6.68 -27.84 -17.20
N TYR A 238 6.80 -27.64 -15.89
CA TYR A 238 6.84 -28.70 -14.88
C TYR A 238 5.59 -28.75 -14.01
N ASN A 239 4.55 -27.97 -14.36
CA ASN A 239 3.35 -27.77 -13.54
C ASN A 239 3.67 -27.36 -12.08
N ALA A 240 4.80 -26.71 -11.85
CA ALA A 240 5.27 -26.32 -10.53
C ALA A 240 4.54 -25.06 -10.01
N THR A 241 4.54 -24.90 -8.70
CA THR A 241 4.07 -23.70 -7.98
C THR A 241 5.20 -23.10 -7.16
N MET A 242 5.04 -21.86 -6.70
CA MET A 242 6.01 -21.20 -5.82
C MET A 242 6.36 -22.08 -4.61
N ASP A 243 5.36 -22.58 -3.88
CA ASP A 243 5.57 -23.42 -2.69
C ASP A 243 6.32 -24.73 -3.01
N SER A 244 6.10 -25.31 -4.20
CA SER A 244 6.83 -26.52 -4.62
C SER A 244 8.31 -26.28 -4.94
N VAL A 245 8.66 -25.05 -5.34
CA VAL A 245 10.04 -24.67 -5.73
C VAL A 245 10.81 -24.06 -4.56
N PHE A 246 10.14 -23.24 -3.74
CA PHE A 246 10.74 -22.41 -2.70
C PHE A 246 10.33 -22.81 -1.27
N GLY A 247 9.54 -23.88 -1.14
CA GLY A 247 8.97 -24.34 0.12
C GLY A 247 7.75 -23.53 0.57
N SER A 248 6.96 -24.10 1.50
CA SER A 248 5.81 -23.40 2.09
C SER A 248 6.26 -22.13 2.80
N ARG A 249 5.46 -21.07 2.65
CA ARG A 249 5.62 -19.79 3.34
C ARG A 249 4.48 -19.52 4.33
N ASP A 250 3.81 -20.56 4.84
CA ASP A 250 2.64 -20.40 5.71
C ASP A 250 2.93 -19.79 7.08
N ASN A 251 4.20 -19.77 7.51
CA ASN A 251 4.63 -19.04 8.72
C ASN A 251 4.80 -17.53 8.48
N PHE A 252 4.65 -17.06 7.24
CA PHE A 252 4.72 -15.66 6.88
C PHE A 252 3.31 -15.09 6.73
N TYR A 253 2.88 -14.25 7.68
CA TYR A 253 1.51 -13.75 7.72
C TYR A 253 1.08 -13.02 6.44
N LYS A 254 1.99 -12.31 5.76
CA LYS A 254 1.67 -11.63 4.48
C LYS A 254 1.29 -12.65 3.41
N HIS A 255 1.97 -13.80 3.37
CA HIS A 255 1.61 -14.91 2.49
C HIS A 255 0.28 -15.56 2.89
N ALA A 256 0.06 -15.77 4.19
CA ALA A 256 -1.20 -16.33 4.68
C ALA A 256 -2.42 -15.44 4.34
N LEU A 257 -2.29 -14.12 4.49
CA LEU A 257 -3.31 -13.14 4.09
C LEU A 257 -3.45 -13.06 2.56
N LEU A 258 -2.33 -13.02 1.83
CA LEU A 258 -2.32 -12.98 0.37
C LEU A 258 -3.09 -14.15 -0.24
N LYS A 259 -2.95 -15.37 0.30
CA LYS A 259 -3.74 -16.54 -0.15
C LYS A 259 -5.25 -16.32 -0.07
N GLN A 260 -5.72 -15.46 0.82
CA GLN A 260 -7.14 -15.17 1.02
C GLN A 260 -7.68 -14.05 0.13
N THR A 261 -6.84 -13.41 -0.68
CA THR A 261 -7.27 -12.37 -1.63
C THR A 261 -8.24 -12.89 -2.69
N LEU A 262 -8.26 -14.20 -2.94
CA LEU A 262 -9.26 -14.87 -3.77
C LEU A 262 -10.68 -14.83 -3.19
N ARG A 263 -10.84 -14.36 -1.93
CA ARG A 263 -12.14 -14.07 -1.32
C ARG A 263 -12.64 -12.67 -1.66
N CYS A 264 -11.80 -11.82 -2.22
CA CYS A 264 -12.24 -10.55 -2.79
C CYS A 264 -12.95 -10.81 -4.12
N ASP A 265 -13.87 -9.91 -4.50
CA ASP A 265 -14.59 -9.98 -5.78
C ASP A 265 -13.63 -9.86 -6.97
N ASN A 266 -12.50 -9.17 -6.80
CA ASN A 266 -11.48 -9.03 -7.82
C ASN A 266 -10.08 -8.76 -7.25
N ILE A 267 -9.07 -8.91 -8.10
CA ILE A 267 -7.68 -8.54 -7.81
C ILE A 267 -7.21 -7.52 -8.86
N PHE A 268 -6.66 -6.41 -8.40
CA PHE A 268 -5.92 -5.46 -9.23
C PHE A 268 -4.42 -5.65 -9.01
N ALA A 269 -3.66 -5.75 -10.09
CA ALA A 269 -2.20 -5.85 -10.05
C ALA A 269 -1.57 -4.66 -10.79
N VAL A 270 -0.55 -4.04 -10.21
CA VAL A 270 0.03 -2.79 -10.76
C VAL A 270 1.03 -2.97 -11.89
N GLY A 271 1.37 -4.20 -12.24
CA GLY A 271 2.36 -4.50 -13.26
C GLY A 271 2.30 -5.94 -13.72
N ASP A 272 2.80 -6.18 -14.93
CA ASP A 272 2.80 -7.48 -15.58
C ASP A 272 3.49 -8.55 -14.72
N LEU A 273 4.64 -8.21 -14.12
CA LEU A 273 5.34 -9.12 -13.21
C LEU A 273 4.51 -9.46 -11.96
N VAL A 274 3.73 -8.52 -11.41
CA VAL A 274 2.86 -8.80 -10.26
C VAL A 274 1.77 -9.80 -10.65
N VAL A 275 1.22 -9.70 -11.87
CA VAL A 275 0.27 -10.69 -12.40
C VAL A 275 0.93 -12.07 -12.50
N GLU A 276 2.14 -12.15 -13.07
CA GLU A 276 2.87 -13.41 -13.20
C GLU A 276 3.22 -14.03 -11.84
N GLU A 277 3.69 -13.21 -10.90
CA GLU A 277 4.04 -13.62 -9.54
C GLU A 277 2.82 -14.18 -8.78
N LEU A 278 1.67 -13.49 -8.85
CA LEU A 278 0.42 -13.96 -8.25
C LEU A 278 0.02 -15.30 -8.86
N ARG A 279 0.05 -15.43 -10.19
CA ARG A 279 -0.24 -16.71 -10.87
C ARG A 279 0.73 -17.81 -10.46
N PHE A 280 1.99 -17.47 -10.19
CA PHE A 280 3.02 -18.41 -9.77
C PHE A 280 2.83 -18.93 -8.34
N LEU A 281 2.11 -18.22 -7.46
CA LEU A 281 1.62 -18.78 -6.19
C LEU A 281 0.86 -20.10 -6.42
N GLY A 282 0.22 -20.25 -7.58
CA GLY A 282 -0.40 -21.49 -8.02
C GLY A 282 -1.82 -21.67 -7.50
N GLY A 283 -2.32 -22.91 -7.61
CA GLY A 283 -3.68 -23.24 -7.21
C GLY A 283 -4.72 -22.36 -7.93
N MET A 284 -5.63 -21.78 -7.16
CA MET A 284 -6.69 -20.91 -7.67
C MET A 284 -6.17 -19.59 -8.29
N PHE A 285 -4.97 -19.12 -7.93
CA PHE A 285 -4.41 -17.90 -8.54
C PHE A 285 -4.09 -18.05 -10.03
N ARG A 286 -3.86 -19.28 -10.53
CA ARG A 286 -3.56 -19.52 -11.95
C ARG A 286 -4.68 -19.05 -12.88
N GLY A 287 -5.93 -19.15 -12.41
CA GLY A 287 -7.14 -18.79 -13.15
C GLY A 287 -7.95 -17.68 -12.47
N ALA A 288 -7.37 -16.98 -11.49
CA ALA A 288 -8.06 -15.89 -10.81
C ALA A 288 -8.31 -14.71 -11.75
N ASN A 289 -9.39 -13.97 -11.50
CA ASN A 289 -9.63 -12.71 -12.18
C ASN A 289 -8.64 -11.67 -11.63
N ILE A 290 -7.69 -11.26 -12.46
CA ILE A 290 -6.65 -10.29 -12.12
C ILE A 290 -6.66 -9.23 -13.23
N ASP A 291 -7.07 -8.02 -12.90
CA ASP A 291 -7.00 -6.88 -13.80
C ASP A 291 -5.67 -6.15 -13.62
N LEU A 292 -5.00 -5.86 -14.73
CA LEU A 292 -3.77 -5.08 -14.75
C LEU A 292 -4.11 -3.59 -14.68
N VAL A 293 -3.76 -2.94 -13.57
CA VAL A 293 -4.06 -1.54 -13.30
C VAL A 293 -2.77 -0.81 -12.95
N TYR A 294 -2.11 -0.24 -13.96
CA TYR A 294 -0.86 0.49 -13.76
C TYR A 294 -1.03 1.68 -12.83
N ASN A 295 -0.02 1.88 -11.98
CA ASN A 295 0.06 3.04 -11.11
C ASN A 295 0.24 4.32 -11.93
N GLY A 296 -0.80 5.16 -11.96
CA GLY A 296 -0.70 6.52 -12.47
C GLY A 296 -0.01 7.44 -11.46
N VAL A 297 0.94 8.26 -11.91
CA VAL A 297 1.56 9.31 -11.10
C VAL A 297 1.30 10.68 -11.76
N PRO A 298 1.19 11.77 -10.97
CA PRO A 298 1.13 13.10 -11.55
C PRO A 298 2.34 13.36 -12.45
N SER A 299 2.07 13.74 -13.69
CA SER A 299 3.11 14.21 -14.61
C SER A 299 3.16 15.73 -14.56
N PHE A 300 4.30 16.29 -14.19
CA PHE A 300 4.54 17.73 -14.25
C PHE A 300 5.23 18.06 -15.58
N PRO A 301 4.81 19.11 -16.29
CA PRO A 301 5.51 19.53 -17.49
C PRO A 301 6.93 19.95 -17.13
N LEU A 302 7.91 19.45 -17.88
CA LEU A 302 9.32 19.77 -17.72
C LEU A 302 9.90 20.12 -19.08
N SER A 303 10.51 21.29 -19.20
CA SER A 303 11.18 21.71 -20.43
C SER A 303 12.56 21.09 -20.56
N LEU A 304 13.09 21.06 -21.79
CA LEU A 304 14.46 20.64 -22.05
C LEU A 304 15.47 21.54 -21.31
N ASP A 305 15.22 22.85 -21.29
CA ASP A 305 16.11 23.82 -20.64
C ASP A 305 16.20 23.58 -19.14
N GLU A 306 15.07 23.34 -18.46
CA GLU A 306 15.06 22.99 -17.03
C GLU A 306 15.83 21.68 -16.77
N LYS A 307 15.69 20.69 -17.65
CA LYS A 307 16.45 19.43 -17.55
C LYS A 307 17.96 19.66 -17.72
N LEU A 308 18.36 20.50 -18.67
CA LEU A 308 19.77 20.84 -18.91
C LEU A 308 20.36 21.65 -17.75
N VAL A 309 19.60 22.58 -17.16
CA VAL A 309 20.00 23.31 -15.95
C VAL A 309 20.19 22.37 -14.76
N SER A 310 19.27 21.41 -14.54
CA SER A 310 19.44 20.41 -13.48
C SER A 310 20.64 19.50 -13.72
N LYS A 311 20.89 19.08 -14.97
CA LYS A 311 22.10 18.33 -15.34
C LYS A 311 23.36 19.15 -15.03
N ALA A 312 23.40 20.42 -15.42
CA ALA A 312 24.54 21.30 -15.20
C ALA A 312 24.86 21.44 -13.70
N ARG A 313 23.85 21.58 -12.84
CA ARG A 313 24.06 21.62 -11.38
C ARG A 313 24.73 20.36 -10.83
N LEU A 314 24.34 19.18 -11.32
CA LEU A 314 24.97 17.93 -10.92
C LEU A 314 26.41 17.81 -11.45
N GLN A 315 26.68 18.33 -12.65
CA GLN A 315 28.04 18.38 -13.19
C GLN A 315 28.92 19.36 -12.41
N ASP A 316 28.42 20.55 -12.08
CA ASP A 316 29.11 21.56 -11.27
C ASP A 316 29.45 20.97 -9.89
N TYR A 317 28.51 20.23 -9.29
CA TYR A 317 28.77 19.53 -8.04
C TYR A 317 29.88 18.48 -8.17
N THR A 318 29.90 17.68 -9.25
CA THR A 318 31.00 16.73 -9.52
C THR A 318 32.33 17.46 -9.71
N GLU A 319 32.35 18.53 -10.48
CA GLU A 319 33.56 19.29 -10.80
C GLU A 319 34.17 19.90 -9.54
N ASN A 320 33.32 20.46 -8.67
CA ASN A 320 33.76 20.97 -7.37
C ASN A 320 34.27 19.87 -6.43
N LEU A 321 33.74 18.64 -6.51
CA LEU A 321 34.09 17.55 -5.61
C LEU A 321 35.31 16.74 -6.08
N LEU A 322 35.39 16.47 -7.38
CA LEU A 322 36.33 15.51 -7.99
C LEU A 322 37.30 16.17 -8.98
N GLY A 323 37.16 17.46 -9.28
CA GLY A 323 38.08 18.21 -10.14
C GLY A 323 37.90 17.97 -11.64
N TYR A 324 36.82 17.31 -12.07
CA TYR A 324 36.48 17.14 -13.49
C TYR A 324 34.98 17.28 -13.73
N ARG A 325 34.63 17.76 -14.92
CA ARG A 325 33.25 17.89 -15.37
C ARG A 325 32.83 16.67 -16.19
N PRO A 326 31.87 15.83 -15.73
CA PRO A 326 31.49 14.62 -16.45
C PRO A 326 30.66 14.92 -17.70
N ASP A 327 30.84 14.18 -18.80
CA ASP A 327 29.97 14.25 -19.98
C ASP A 327 28.56 13.70 -19.69
N TYR A 328 28.51 12.60 -18.95
CA TYR A 328 27.29 11.87 -18.59
C TYR A 328 27.02 11.88 -17.09
N VAL A 329 25.75 12.02 -16.73
CA VAL A 329 25.29 11.96 -15.35
C VAL A 329 24.27 10.84 -15.25
N PHE A 330 24.59 9.81 -14.47
CA PHE A 330 23.69 8.74 -14.09
C PHE A 330 23.21 8.96 -12.67
N THR A 331 21.98 8.57 -12.39
CA THR A 331 21.41 8.67 -11.05
C THR A 331 20.64 7.39 -10.73
N HIS A 332 20.73 6.93 -9.48
CA HIS A 332 19.83 5.93 -8.93
C HIS A 332 19.36 6.41 -7.56
N VAL A 333 18.06 6.73 -7.47
CA VAL A 333 17.42 7.23 -6.26
C VAL A 333 16.43 6.20 -5.77
N THR A 334 16.70 5.56 -4.63
CA THR A 334 15.86 4.48 -4.11
C THR A 334 16.25 4.08 -2.68
N ARG A 335 15.41 3.33 -1.99
CA ARG A 335 15.75 2.74 -0.68
C ARG A 335 16.92 1.77 -0.81
N LEU A 336 17.75 1.70 0.23
CA LEU A 336 18.90 0.78 0.28
C LEU A 336 18.44 -0.66 0.58
N VAL A 337 17.87 -1.32 -0.43
CA VAL A 337 17.47 -2.73 -0.36
C VAL A 337 17.96 -3.49 -1.59
N LEU A 338 18.24 -4.78 -1.43
CA LEU A 338 18.87 -5.60 -2.46
C LEU A 338 18.08 -5.65 -3.76
N SER A 339 16.75 -5.71 -3.66
CA SER A 339 15.81 -5.73 -4.78
C SER A 339 15.84 -4.46 -5.64
N LYS A 340 16.52 -3.40 -5.19
CA LYS A 340 16.75 -2.18 -5.98
C LYS A 340 18.03 -2.24 -6.81
N ALA A 341 18.78 -3.33 -6.72
CA ALA A 341 19.84 -3.69 -7.66
C ALA A 341 20.95 -2.63 -7.85
N MET A 342 21.23 -1.80 -6.84
CA MET A 342 22.36 -0.84 -6.89
C MET A 342 23.69 -1.50 -7.25
N TRP A 343 23.87 -2.76 -6.84
CA TRP A 343 25.05 -3.56 -7.19
C TRP A 343 25.17 -3.81 -8.70
N ARG A 344 24.06 -3.90 -9.44
CA ARG A 344 24.09 -4.02 -10.91
C ARG A 344 24.52 -2.73 -11.56
N ASP A 345 24.12 -1.57 -11.04
CA ASP A 345 24.55 -0.29 -11.61
C ASP A 345 26.07 -0.12 -11.50
N ILE A 346 26.66 -0.56 -10.39
CA ILE A 346 28.11 -0.56 -10.22
C ILE A 346 28.76 -1.48 -11.27
N ARG A 347 28.23 -2.70 -11.48
CA ARG A 347 28.76 -3.61 -12.52
C ARG A 347 28.62 -3.05 -13.93
N VAL A 348 27.52 -2.38 -14.23
CA VAL A 348 27.32 -1.69 -15.51
C VAL A 348 28.32 -0.54 -15.64
N ALA A 349 28.51 0.26 -14.58
CA ALA A 349 29.48 1.35 -14.58
C ALA A 349 30.92 0.87 -14.78
N GLU A 350 31.33 -0.23 -14.14
CA GLU A 350 32.64 -0.87 -14.34
C GLU A 350 32.88 -1.23 -15.81
N HIS A 351 31.85 -1.70 -16.52
CA HIS A 351 31.96 -2.03 -17.95
C HIS A 351 31.95 -0.77 -18.83
N LEU A 352 31.10 0.21 -18.50
CA LEU A 352 30.99 1.47 -19.24
C LEU A 352 32.26 2.32 -19.14
N ASP A 353 33.01 2.22 -18.04
CA ASP A 353 34.23 3.01 -17.82
C ASP A 353 35.24 2.86 -18.98
N TRP A 354 35.50 1.62 -19.40
CA TRP A 354 36.39 1.33 -20.53
C TRP A 354 35.87 1.89 -21.85
N LEU A 355 34.58 1.73 -22.12
CA LEU A 355 33.95 2.21 -23.36
C LEU A 355 33.92 3.73 -23.46
N LEU A 356 33.76 4.41 -22.32
CA LEU A 356 33.82 5.86 -22.23
C LEU A 356 35.26 6.34 -22.39
N ALA A 357 36.22 5.68 -21.75
CA ALA A 357 37.64 6.01 -21.86
C ALA A 357 38.15 5.91 -23.32
N GLU A 358 37.76 4.86 -24.06
CA GLU A 358 38.09 4.71 -25.49
C GLU A 358 37.59 5.88 -26.35
N GLN A 359 36.52 6.55 -25.93
CA GLN A 359 35.93 7.70 -26.61
C GLN A 359 36.40 9.05 -26.04
N GLY A 360 37.31 9.04 -25.05
CA GLY A 360 37.71 10.25 -24.33
C GLY A 360 36.54 10.92 -23.59
N LYS A 361 35.59 10.12 -23.09
CA LYS A 361 34.39 10.53 -22.37
C LYS A 361 34.45 10.17 -20.90
N THR A 362 33.70 10.91 -20.09
CA THR A 362 33.62 10.72 -18.65
C THR A 362 32.18 10.66 -18.16
N ALA A 363 31.94 9.97 -17.05
CA ALA A 363 30.62 9.87 -16.44
C ALA A 363 30.71 9.86 -14.92
N VAL A 364 29.60 10.23 -14.28
CA VAL A 364 29.40 10.10 -12.83
C VAL A 364 28.10 9.35 -12.55
N LEU A 365 28.09 8.48 -11.54
CA LEU A 365 26.89 7.85 -11.00
C LEU A 365 26.61 8.39 -9.60
N TYR A 366 25.46 9.04 -9.43
CA TYR A 366 24.93 9.43 -8.12
C TYR A 366 23.98 8.37 -7.59
N MET A 367 24.31 7.77 -6.45
CA MET A 367 23.40 6.90 -5.70
C MET A 367 22.86 7.65 -4.50
N LEU A 368 21.54 7.90 -4.47
CA LEU A 368 20.86 8.53 -3.35
C LEU A 368 19.94 7.52 -2.67
N THR A 369 20.30 7.15 -1.46
CA THR A 369 19.52 6.26 -0.59
C THR A 369 18.70 7.06 0.40
N THR A 370 17.37 6.83 0.41
CA THR A 370 16.43 7.55 1.29
C THR A 370 15.72 6.61 2.24
#